data_AF-A0A4Q3VSD1-F1
#
_entry.id   AF-A0A4Q3VSD1-F1
#
_cell.length_a   1.000
_cell.length_b   1.000
_cell.length_c   1.000
_cell.angle_alpha   90.00
_cell.angle_beta   90.00
_cell.angle_gamma   90.00
#
_symmetry.space_group_name_H-M   'P 1'
#
loop_
_entity.id
_entity.type
_entity.pdbx_description
1 polymer ?
#
loop_
_entity_poly.entity_id
_entity_poly.type
_entity_poly.pdbx_seq_one_letter_code
_entity_poly.pdbx_strand_id
1 'polypeptide(L)'
;MRNIKVLAAITLAAVGAVANADPISVTSTGFGLATGVADPNWTVDGNLAKVSAANPAWTGGNAVIAAGAQWINIAGNPDAEEIGGNNLFETTFDLTGYDPATASLNVFWSSDNGSVLKLNGVEISSIAGFDGTNRSYQTNKSVTITSGFLAGTNVLSFDVRNGGDDTTSNGPIGLIAAVDGTVNAVPEPAS
;
A
#
# COMPACT_ATOMS: atom_id res chain seq x y z
N MET A 1 -67.33 38.51 -0.62
CA MET A 1 -66.79 37.15 -0.84
C MET A 1 -65.35 37.30 -1.30
N ARG A 2 -64.37 37.01 -0.42
CA ARG A 2 -62.94 37.33 -0.62
C ARG A 2 -62.21 36.04 -1.00
N ASN A 3 -61.81 35.90 -2.26
CA ASN A 3 -61.13 34.72 -2.76
C ASN A 3 -59.65 34.73 -2.34
N ILE A 4 -59.27 33.81 -1.46
CA ILE A 4 -57.87 33.57 -1.07
C ILE A 4 -57.27 32.62 -2.10
N LYS A 5 -56.25 33.08 -2.84
CA LYS A 5 -55.40 32.23 -3.66
C LYS A 5 -54.30 31.67 -2.77
N VAL A 6 -54.31 30.36 -2.54
CA VAL A 6 -53.22 29.65 -1.86
C VAL A 6 -52.16 29.34 -2.91
N LEU A 7 -50.96 29.92 -2.76
CA LEU A 7 -49.76 29.46 -3.47
C LEU A 7 -49.21 28.25 -2.73
N ALA A 8 -49.20 27.09 -3.36
CA ALA A 8 -48.47 25.93 -2.87
C ALA A 8 -46.99 26.07 -3.27
N ALA A 9 -46.11 26.20 -2.27
CA ALA A 9 -44.67 26.10 -2.48
C ALA A 9 -44.31 24.60 -2.58
N ILE A 10 -43.82 24.17 -3.74
CA ILE A 10 -43.23 22.84 -3.90
C ILE A 10 -41.77 22.96 -3.44
N THR A 11 -41.49 22.46 -2.24
CA THR A 11 -40.11 22.21 -1.81
C THR A 11 -39.58 20.99 -2.55
N LEU A 12 -38.64 21.21 -3.48
CA LEU A 12 -37.86 20.16 -4.09
C LEU A 12 -36.86 19.64 -3.05
N ALA A 13 -37.11 18.48 -2.47
CA ALA A 13 -36.12 17.78 -1.65
C ALA A 13 -35.03 17.27 -2.60
N ALA A 14 -33.87 17.93 -2.61
CA ALA A 14 -32.67 17.36 -3.20
C ALA A 14 -32.30 16.12 -2.37
N VAL A 15 -32.58 14.94 -2.90
CA VAL A 15 -32.05 13.69 -2.38
C VAL A 15 -30.56 13.74 -2.69
N GLY A 16 -29.74 14.20 -1.74
CA GLY A 16 -28.29 14.10 -1.86
C GLY A 16 -27.94 12.63 -2.04
N ALA A 17 -27.37 12.28 -3.18
CA ALA A 17 -26.75 10.98 -3.35
C ALA A 17 -25.68 10.87 -2.28
N VAL A 18 -25.82 9.92 -1.36
CA VAL A 18 -24.69 9.45 -0.56
C VAL A 18 -23.72 8.84 -1.55
N ALA A 19 -22.74 9.62 -2.00
CA ALA A 19 -21.62 9.09 -2.76
C ALA A 19 -20.89 8.13 -1.82
N ASN A 20 -21.01 6.82 -2.10
CA ASN A 20 -20.11 5.86 -1.47
C ASN A 20 -18.73 6.10 -2.08
N ALA A 21 -17.70 6.16 -1.24
CA ALA A 21 -16.34 6.24 -1.73
C ALA A 21 -16.02 4.98 -2.54
N ASP A 22 -15.42 5.16 -3.71
CA ASP A 22 -14.97 4.07 -4.57
C ASP A 22 -13.68 3.45 -4.01
N PRO A 23 -13.43 2.14 -4.22
CA PRO A 23 -12.17 1.54 -3.83
C PRO A 23 -11.02 2.06 -4.71
N ILE A 24 -9.87 2.34 -4.10
CA ILE A 24 -8.63 2.61 -4.84
C ILE A 24 -8.16 1.29 -5.49
N SER A 25 -7.94 1.31 -6.80
CA SER A 25 -7.44 0.16 -7.55
C SER A 25 -5.93 -0.02 -7.34
N VAL A 26 -5.57 -0.71 -6.25
CA VAL A 26 -4.19 -1.07 -5.88
C VAL A 26 -4.16 -2.53 -5.43
N THR A 27 -3.07 -3.26 -5.70
CA THR A 27 -2.97 -4.69 -5.42
C THR A 27 -1.93 -4.97 -4.34
N SER A 28 -2.32 -5.72 -3.31
CA SER A 28 -1.41 -6.26 -2.28
C SER A 28 -0.34 -7.17 -2.87
N THR A 29 0.81 -7.26 -2.20
CA THR A 29 1.95 -8.06 -2.69
C THR A 29 1.55 -9.51 -2.90
N GLY A 30 1.87 -10.07 -4.06
CA GLY A 30 1.64 -11.47 -4.41
C GLY A 30 0.18 -11.92 -4.42
N PHE A 31 -0.81 -11.02 -4.40
CA PHE A 31 -2.22 -11.39 -4.28
C PHE A 31 -2.66 -12.38 -5.37
N GLY A 32 -3.09 -13.58 -4.93
CA GLY A 32 -3.59 -14.62 -5.83
C GLY A 32 -2.51 -15.33 -6.65
N LEU A 33 -1.23 -15.15 -6.34
CA LEU A 33 -0.10 -15.70 -7.08
C LEU A 33 0.58 -16.86 -6.34
N ALA A 34 1.10 -17.82 -7.09
CA ALA A 34 1.90 -18.90 -6.53
C ALA A 34 3.34 -18.45 -6.23
N THR A 35 4.00 -19.10 -5.27
CA THR A 35 5.43 -18.89 -4.99
C THR A 35 6.29 -19.09 -6.23
N GLY A 36 7.29 -18.23 -6.41
CA GLY A 36 8.21 -18.18 -7.55
C GLY A 36 7.69 -17.37 -8.75
N VAL A 37 6.41 -17.00 -8.77
CA VAL A 37 5.81 -16.24 -9.87
C VAL A 37 6.15 -14.75 -9.73
N ALA A 38 6.46 -14.10 -10.86
CA ALA A 38 6.63 -12.65 -10.91
C ALA A 38 5.28 -11.95 -10.68
N ASP A 39 5.27 -10.98 -9.77
CA ASP A 39 4.12 -10.15 -9.47
C ASP A 39 4.01 -9.01 -10.50
N PRO A 40 2.96 -8.96 -11.33
CA PRO A 40 2.82 -7.93 -12.35
C PRO A 40 2.52 -6.54 -11.78
N ASN A 41 2.17 -6.42 -10.50
CA ASN A 41 1.81 -5.15 -9.86
C ASN A 41 2.95 -4.56 -9.03
N TRP A 42 4.03 -5.32 -8.82
CA TRP A 42 5.13 -4.93 -7.96
C TRP A 42 6.47 -5.06 -8.66
N THR A 43 7.28 -4.03 -8.52
CA THR A 43 8.68 -4.05 -8.94
C THR A 43 9.60 -3.98 -7.75
N VAL A 44 10.83 -4.47 -7.92
CA VAL A 44 11.99 -4.27 -7.07
C VAL A 44 13.14 -3.83 -7.96
N ASP A 45 13.68 -2.62 -7.71
CA ASP A 45 14.74 -2.00 -8.49
C ASP A 45 14.47 -2.02 -10.01
N GLY A 46 13.23 -1.72 -10.39
CA GLY A 46 12.76 -1.66 -11.78
C GLY A 46 12.51 -3.02 -12.46
N ASN A 47 12.69 -4.14 -11.77
CA ASN A 47 12.36 -5.48 -12.26
C ASN A 47 11.12 -6.00 -11.55
N LEU A 48 10.36 -6.93 -12.15
CA LEU A 48 9.23 -7.54 -11.45
C LEU A 48 9.71 -8.27 -10.19
N ALA A 49 9.12 -7.92 -9.04
CA ALA A 49 9.31 -8.68 -7.82
C ALA A 49 8.66 -10.06 -7.98
N LYS A 50 9.13 -11.06 -7.25
CA LYS A 50 8.62 -12.42 -7.32
C LYS A 50 8.09 -12.85 -5.96
N VAL A 51 6.97 -13.56 -5.98
CA VAL A 51 6.40 -14.16 -4.77
C VAL A 51 7.40 -15.15 -4.19
N SER A 52 7.64 -15.03 -2.90
CA SER A 52 8.52 -15.90 -2.13
C SER A 52 7.73 -16.53 -0.99
N ALA A 53 8.16 -17.70 -0.55
CA ALA A 53 7.76 -18.19 0.77
C ALA A 53 8.37 -17.27 1.85
N ALA A 54 7.88 -17.39 3.08
CA ALA A 54 8.58 -16.80 4.22
C ALA A 54 9.91 -17.53 4.45
N ASN A 55 11.01 -16.81 4.69
CA ASN A 55 12.27 -17.42 5.09
C ASN A 55 12.12 -18.19 6.41
N PRO A 56 12.67 -19.41 6.51
CA PRO A 56 12.64 -20.18 7.75
C PRO A 56 13.23 -19.45 8.98
N ALA A 57 14.21 -18.57 8.81
CA ALA A 57 14.72 -17.71 9.88
C ALA A 57 13.67 -16.68 10.37
N TRP A 58 12.70 -16.31 9.53
CA TRP A 58 11.51 -15.55 9.93
C TRP A 58 10.54 -16.42 10.73
N THR A 59 10.59 -17.75 10.54
CA THR A 59 9.69 -18.74 11.15
C THR A 59 10.11 -19.26 12.54
N GLY A 60 11.22 -18.76 13.10
CA GLY A 60 11.59 -18.97 14.51
C GLY A 60 10.67 -18.24 15.51
N GLY A 61 9.65 -17.54 15.02
CA GLY A 61 8.59 -16.84 15.76
C GLY A 61 7.32 -16.68 14.92
N ASN A 62 6.40 -15.79 15.31
CA ASN A 62 5.16 -15.48 14.58
C ASN A 62 5.48 -14.78 13.25
N ALA A 63 5.78 -15.55 12.20
CA ALA A 63 5.95 -15.00 10.85
C ALA A 63 4.79 -14.05 10.53
N VAL A 64 5.11 -12.88 9.98
CA VAL A 64 4.06 -11.91 9.62
C VAL A 64 3.23 -12.49 8.49
N ILE A 65 1.93 -12.63 8.77
CA ILE A 65 0.91 -13.05 7.81
C ILE A 65 -0.04 -11.89 7.61
N ALA A 66 -0.34 -11.57 6.36
CA ALA A 66 -1.36 -10.62 5.98
C ALA A 66 -2.37 -11.33 5.06
N ALA A 67 -3.65 -11.25 5.40
CA ALA A 67 -4.70 -11.83 4.56
C ALA A 67 -4.69 -11.15 3.19
N GLY A 68 -4.57 -11.93 2.12
CA GLY A 68 -4.51 -11.39 0.76
C GLY A 68 -3.17 -10.74 0.40
N ALA A 69 -2.10 -10.99 1.14
CA ALA A 69 -0.75 -10.62 0.72
C ALA A 69 0.24 -11.77 0.95
N GLN A 70 1.28 -11.81 0.14
CA GLN A 70 2.37 -12.76 0.23
C GLN A 70 3.70 -12.02 0.22
N TRP A 71 4.73 -12.64 0.79
CA TRP A 71 6.09 -12.13 0.70
C TRP A 71 6.53 -12.09 -0.77
N ILE A 72 7.19 -11.00 -1.16
CA ILE A 72 7.83 -10.83 -2.45
C ILE A 72 9.30 -10.46 -2.24
N ASN A 73 10.17 -10.90 -3.14
CA ASN A 73 11.58 -10.51 -3.20
C ASN A 73 12.13 -10.61 -4.62
N ILE A 74 13.44 -10.45 -4.79
CA ILE A 74 14.11 -10.40 -6.10
C ILE A 74 14.15 -11.81 -6.75
N ALA A 75 14.63 -12.82 -6.03
CA ALA A 75 14.79 -14.18 -6.58
C ALA A 75 13.50 -15.03 -6.64
N GLY A 76 12.47 -14.72 -5.86
CA GLY A 76 11.34 -15.62 -5.58
C GLY A 76 11.72 -16.79 -4.66
N ASN A 77 12.85 -16.66 -3.97
CA ASN A 77 13.42 -17.64 -3.05
C ASN A 77 13.74 -16.93 -1.73
N PRO A 78 13.24 -17.40 -0.58
CA PRO A 78 13.49 -16.72 0.68
C PRO A 78 14.95 -16.79 1.13
N ASP A 79 15.72 -17.79 0.70
CA ASP A 79 17.09 -18.03 1.16
C ASP A 79 18.14 -17.45 0.20
N ALA A 80 17.72 -16.64 -0.77
CA ALA A 80 18.64 -16.02 -1.72
C ALA A 80 19.52 -14.98 -1.01
N GLU A 81 20.83 -15.05 -1.29
CA GLU A 81 21.83 -14.07 -0.87
C GLU A 81 21.79 -12.86 -1.81
N GLU A 82 20.79 -12.00 -1.62
CA GLU A 82 20.63 -10.78 -2.40
C GLU A 82 21.67 -9.73 -1.98
N ILE A 83 21.96 -8.78 -2.88
CA ILE A 83 22.96 -7.74 -2.62
C ILE A 83 22.53 -6.87 -1.43
N GLY A 84 23.48 -6.59 -0.53
CA GLY A 84 23.29 -5.64 0.56
C GLY A 84 23.12 -4.21 0.05
N GLY A 85 22.08 -3.53 0.48
CA GLY A 85 21.78 -2.17 0.00
C GLY A 85 20.35 -1.74 0.37
N ASN A 86 19.92 -0.60 -0.15
CA ASN A 86 18.49 -0.30 -0.27
C ASN A 86 18.00 -0.92 -1.57
N ASN A 87 16.87 -1.62 -1.50
CA ASN A 87 16.18 -2.17 -2.65
C ASN A 87 14.79 -1.53 -2.67
N LEU A 88 14.44 -0.91 -3.78
CA LEU A 88 13.24 -0.10 -3.91
C LEU A 88 12.10 -0.96 -4.45
N PHE A 89 11.15 -1.29 -3.58
CA PHE A 89 9.92 -1.98 -3.95
C PHE A 89 8.83 -0.97 -4.29
N GLU A 90 8.16 -1.11 -5.43
CA GLU A 90 7.17 -0.11 -5.90
C GLU A 90 5.92 -0.77 -6.48
N THR A 91 4.77 -0.15 -6.20
CA THR A 91 3.52 -0.37 -6.92
C THR A 91 2.88 0.98 -7.27
N THR A 92 1.94 0.96 -8.21
CA THR A 92 1.25 2.18 -8.67
C THR A 92 -0.25 2.00 -8.63
N PHE A 93 -0.97 3.10 -8.43
CA PHE A 93 -2.41 3.18 -8.57
C PHE A 93 -2.80 4.51 -9.20
N ASP A 94 -3.93 4.54 -9.90
CA ASP A 94 -4.37 5.71 -10.65
C ASP A 94 -5.63 6.31 -10.03
N LEU A 95 -5.58 7.62 -9.77
CA LEU A 95 -6.68 8.43 -9.26
C LEU A 95 -7.23 9.37 -10.35
N THR A 96 -7.05 9.06 -11.64
CA THR A 96 -7.66 9.82 -12.74
C THR A 96 -9.19 9.78 -12.62
N GLY A 97 -9.83 10.96 -12.64
CA GLY A 97 -11.27 11.10 -12.45
C GLY A 97 -11.73 11.15 -10.98
N TYR A 98 -10.80 11.08 -10.03
CA TYR A 98 -11.06 11.12 -8.60
C TYR A 98 -10.54 12.40 -7.95
N ASP A 99 -11.12 12.77 -6.80
CA ASP A 99 -10.61 13.85 -5.95
C ASP A 99 -9.54 13.30 -4.99
N PRO A 100 -8.24 13.57 -5.22
CA PRO A 100 -7.16 13.03 -4.38
C PRO A 100 -7.21 13.54 -2.94
N ALA A 101 -7.89 14.66 -2.66
CA ALA A 101 -8.05 15.17 -1.29
C ALA A 101 -8.98 14.28 -0.44
N THR A 102 -9.73 13.39 -1.09
CA THR A 102 -10.64 12.44 -0.42
C THR A 102 -10.05 11.04 -0.31
N ALA A 103 -8.88 10.80 -0.91
CA ALA A 103 -8.25 9.49 -0.91
C ALA A 103 -7.76 9.11 0.49
N SER A 104 -7.99 7.85 0.86
CA SER A 104 -7.49 7.23 2.07
C SER A 104 -6.96 5.84 1.75
N LEU A 105 -5.69 5.58 2.05
CA LEU A 105 -5.04 4.30 1.79
C LEU A 105 -4.57 3.67 3.10
N ASN A 106 -5.05 2.48 3.43
CA ASN A 106 -4.56 1.65 4.50
C ASN A 106 -3.39 0.81 3.99
N VAL A 107 -2.31 0.79 4.75
CA VAL A 107 -1.10 0.02 4.43
C VAL A 107 -0.69 -0.75 5.67
N PHE A 108 -0.77 -2.07 5.61
CA PHE A 108 -0.14 -3.00 6.56
C PHE A 108 1.11 -3.57 5.91
N TRP A 109 2.25 -3.58 6.59
CA TRP A 109 3.46 -4.18 6.04
C TRP A 109 4.44 -4.72 7.07
N SER A 110 5.34 -5.56 6.57
CA SER A 110 6.57 -5.99 7.21
C SER A 110 7.65 -6.20 6.15
N SER A 111 8.91 -6.28 6.56
CA SER A 111 10.05 -6.37 5.65
C SER A 111 11.22 -7.13 6.28
N ASP A 112 12.08 -7.69 5.43
CA ASP A 112 13.40 -8.18 5.81
C ASP A 112 14.47 -7.45 4.97
N ASN A 113 15.36 -6.61 5.53
CA ASN A 113 15.35 -6.09 6.91
C ASN A 113 14.50 -4.81 7.01
N GLY A 114 15.02 -3.73 7.61
CA GLY A 114 14.27 -2.50 7.86
C GLY A 114 13.71 -1.87 6.58
N SER A 115 12.66 -1.05 6.72
CA SER A 115 12.02 -0.40 5.56
C SER A 115 11.56 1.02 5.84
N VAL A 116 11.53 1.83 4.78
CA VAL A 116 10.90 3.16 4.74
C VAL A 116 9.77 3.15 3.72
N LEU A 117 8.54 3.35 4.20
CA LEU A 117 7.34 3.52 3.39
C LEU A 117 7.23 4.96 2.91
N LYS A 118 7.00 5.14 1.60
CA LYS A 118 6.81 6.44 0.95
C LYS A 118 5.56 6.42 0.06
N LEU A 119 4.93 7.59 -0.06
CA LEU A 119 3.93 7.88 -1.09
C LEU A 119 4.48 9.02 -1.96
N ASN A 120 4.54 8.80 -3.27
CA ASN A 120 5.03 9.79 -4.25
C ASN A 120 6.42 10.36 -3.87
N GLY A 121 7.30 9.51 -3.34
CA GLY A 121 8.65 9.88 -2.90
C GLY A 121 8.74 10.55 -1.52
N VAL A 122 7.61 10.85 -0.87
CA VAL A 122 7.58 11.45 0.47
C VAL A 122 7.46 10.36 1.53
N GLU A 123 8.34 10.40 2.53
CA GLU A 123 8.31 9.46 3.66
C GLU A 123 7.03 9.60 4.49
N ILE A 124 6.41 8.45 4.77
CA ILE A 124 5.21 8.33 5.58
C ILE A 124 5.56 7.69 6.93
N SER A 125 6.36 6.63 6.91
CA SER A 125 6.69 5.85 8.09
C SER A 125 7.84 4.89 7.81
N SER A 126 8.46 4.36 8.87
CA SER A 126 9.49 3.34 8.78
C SER A 126 9.31 2.21 9.80
N ILE A 127 9.99 1.09 9.54
CA ILE A 127 10.26 -0.02 10.45
C ILE A 127 11.78 -0.19 10.49
N ALA A 128 12.38 -0.10 11.69
CA ALA A 128 13.81 -0.40 11.85
C ALA A 128 14.07 -1.90 11.65
N GLY A 129 15.22 -2.26 11.09
CA GLY A 129 15.65 -3.66 10.93
C GLY A 129 15.79 -4.36 12.28
N PHE A 130 16.15 -3.62 13.34
CA PHE A 130 16.07 -4.07 14.72
C PHE A 130 15.72 -2.92 15.68
N ASP A 131 14.64 -3.07 16.42
CA ASP A 131 14.17 -2.03 17.37
C ASP A 131 14.73 -2.18 18.80
N GLY A 132 15.68 -3.09 19.00
CA GLY A 132 16.20 -3.47 20.33
C GLY A 132 15.52 -4.71 20.93
N THR A 133 14.37 -5.12 20.39
CA THR A 133 13.59 -6.29 20.84
C THR A 133 13.32 -7.26 19.70
N ASN A 134 12.75 -6.75 18.60
CA ASN A 134 12.31 -7.52 17.45
C ASN A 134 13.05 -7.11 16.19
N ARG A 135 13.22 -8.07 15.28
CA ARG A 135 13.63 -7.78 13.91
C ARG A 135 12.42 -7.34 13.09
N SER A 136 12.64 -6.56 12.04
CA SER A 136 11.57 -6.05 11.16
C SER A 136 10.65 -7.16 10.64
N TYR A 137 11.20 -8.33 10.29
CA TYR A 137 10.45 -9.48 9.79
C TYR A 137 9.67 -10.27 10.86
N GLN A 138 9.85 -9.89 12.14
CA GLN A 138 9.12 -10.45 13.30
C GLN A 138 8.04 -9.51 13.81
N THR A 139 7.93 -8.31 13.24
CA THR A 139 6.96 -7.29 13.59
C THR A 139 6.31 -6.72 12.34
N ASN A 140 5.25 -5.95 12.50
CA ASN A 140 4.56 -5.30 11.40
C ASN A 140 4.10 -3.91 11.83
N LYS A 141 3.68 -3.11 10.86
CA LYS A 141 3.08 -1.81 11.10
C LYS A 141 1.86 -1.62 10.20
N SER A 142 0.90 -0.85 10.70
CA SER A 142 -0.22 -0.34 9.92
C SER A 142 -0.24 1.18 9.95
N VAL A 143 -0.48 1.80 8.81
CA VAL A 143 -0.76 3.23 8.70
C VAL A 143 -1.94 3.49 7.80
N THR A 144 -2.64 4.60 8.03
CA THR A 144 -3.63 5.14 7.10
C THR A 144 -3.07 6.46 6.55
N ILE A 145 -2.90 6.52 5.24
CA ILE A 145 -2.42 7.68 4.49
C ILE A 145 -3.63 8.46 3.99
N THR A 146 -3.74 9.74 4.37
CA THR A 146 -4.89 10.60 4.03
C THR A 146 -4.50 11.89 3.30
N SER A 147 -3.22 12.02 2.93
CA SER A 147 -2.69 13.20 2.22
C SER A 147 -1.46 12.83 1.41
N GLY A 148 -1.06 13.72 0.49
CA GLY A 148 0.09 13.49 -0.41
C GLY A 148 -0.27 12.77 -1.71
N PHE A 149 -1.55 12.46 -1.92
CA PHE A 149 -2.05 11.91 -3.17
C PHE A 149 -2.04 12.96 -4.29
N LEU A 150 -1.72 12.50 -5.50
CA LEU A 150 -1.75 13.29 -6.73
C LEU A 150 -2.98 12.92 -7.54
N ALA A 151 -3.47 13.85 -8.35
CA ALA A 151 -4.37 13.50 -9.45
C ALA A 151 -3.61 12.62 -10.46
N GLY A 152 -4.25 11.54 -10.92
CA GLY A 152 -3.60 10.58 -11.82
C GLY A 152 -2.77 9.52 -11.08
N THR A 153 -1.67 9.10 -11.70
CA THR A 153 -0.82 8.03 -11.17
C THR A 153 -0.11 8.44 -9.88
N ASN A 154 -0.22 7.58 -8.88
CA ASN A 154 0.49 7.64 -7.60
C ASN A 154 1.41 6.42 -7.47
N VAL A 155 2.52 6.59 -6.75
CA VAL A 155 3.50 5.54 -6.48
C VAL A 155 3.57 5.28 -4.97
N LEU A 156 3.31 4.05 -4.56
CA LEU A 156 3.57 3.57 -3.21
C LEU A 156 4.87 2.80 -3.23
N SER A 157 5.84 3.18 -2.41
CA SER A 157 7.15 2.55 -2.42
C SER A 157 7.67 2.21 -1.03
N PHE A 158 8.52 1.18 -0.98
CA PHE A 158 9.23 0.75 0.21
C PHE A 158 10.71 0.66 -0.11
N ASP A 159 11.53 1.50 0.52
CA ASP A 159 12.98 1.29 0.52
C ASP A 159 13.29 0.21 1.56
N VAL A 160 13.50 -1.02 1.12
CA VAL A 160 13.85 -2.15 2.01
C VAL A 160 15.36 -2.29 2.07
N ARG A 161 15.92 -2.18 3.27
CA ARG A 161 17.35 -2.32 3.53
C ARG A 161 17.70 -3.80 3.72
N ASN A 162 18.64 -4.31 2.93
CA ASN A 162 19.26 -5.62 3.14
C ASN A 162 20.59 -5.46 3.90
N GLY A 163 20.67 -6.04 5.10
CA GLY A 163 21.72 -5.84 6.08
C GLY A 163 21.23 -5.11 7.36
N GLY A 164 22.15 -4.83 8.28
CA GLY A 164 21.84 -4.04 9.47
C GLY A 164 21.48 -2.59 9.11
N ASP A 165 20.78 -1.90 10.01
CA ASP A 165 20.33 -0.51 9.80
C ASP A 165 21.50 0.44 9.47
N ASP A 166 22.73 0.10 9.90
CA ASP A 166 23.98 0.83 9.65
C ASP A 166 25.03 0.07 8.82
N THR A 167 24.75 -1.17 8.39
CA THR A 167 25.74 -2.07 7.76
C THR A 167 25.21 -2.71 6.47
N THR A 168 25.99 -2.69 5.40
CA THR A 168 25.67 -3.44 4.16
C THR A 168 26.19 -4.87 4.27
N SER A 169 25.30 -5.83 4.13
CA SER A 169 25.66 -7.25 3.99
C SER A 169 24.70 -7.91 3.03
N ASN A 170 25.19 -8.86 2.24
CA ASN A 170 24.30 -9.72 1.47
C ASN A 170 23.49 -10.60 2.43
N GLY A 171 22.30 -10.97 1.99
CA GLY A 171 21.40 -11.81 2.76
C GLY A 171 20.01 -11.90 2.17
N PRO A 172 19.12 -12.66 2.83
CA PRO A 172 17.70 -12.67 2.54
C PRO A 172 17.09 -11.27 2.55
N ILE A 173 16.18 -11.03 1.61
CA ILE A 173 15.36 -9.81 1.57
C ILE A 173 13.90 -10.18 1.34
N GLY A 174 12.99 -9.36 1.82
CA GLY A 174 11.57 -9.50 1.51
C GLY A 174 10.73 -8.30 1.88
N LEU A 175 9.59 -8.19 1.21
CA LEU A 175 8.49 -7.29 1.55
C LEU A 175 7.19 -8.08 1.59
N ILE A 176 6.34 -7.83 2.57
CA ILE A 176 4.92 -8.17 2.51
C ILE A 176 4.12 -6.90 2.79
N ALA A 177 3.20 -6.55 1.90
CA ALA A 177 2.33 -5.39 2.08
C ALA A 177 0.89 -5.71 1.65
N ALA A 178 -0.05 -5.50 2.58
CA ALA A 178 -1.47 -5.50 2.29
C ALA A 178 -1.96 -4.05 2.20
N VAL A 179 -2.64 -3.75 1.10
CA VAL A 179 -3.08 -2.39 0.76
C VAL A 179 -4.53 -2.41 0.31
N ASP A 180 -5.29 -1.47 0.85
CA ASP A 180 -6.68 -1.19 0.47
C ASP A 180 -6.97 0.29 0.73
N GLY A 181 -7.94 0.85 0.02
CA GLY A 181 -8.25 2.26 0.21
C GLY A 181 -9.52 2.67 -0.50
N THR A 182 -9.93 3.91 -0.23
CA THR A 182 -11.11 4.51 -0.83
C THR A 182 -10.84 5.93 -1.30
N VAL A 183 -11.63 6.40 -2.26
CA VAL A 183 -11.55 7.74 -2.84
C VAL A 183 -12.91 8.16 -3.41
N ASN A 184 -13.25 9.44 -3.39
CA ASN A 184 -14.47 9.95 -4.00
C ASN A 184 -14.21 10.44 -5.43
N ALA A 185 -15.16 10.20 -6.32
CA ALA A 185 -15.16 10.79 -7.66
C ALA A 185 -15.16 12.33 -7.57
N VAL A 186 -14.56 12.99 -8.55
CA VAL A 186 -14.68 14.46 -8.66
C VAL A 186 -16.16 14.80 -8.88
N PRO A 187 -16.77 15.70 -8.07
CA PRO A 187 -18.16 16.09 -8.29
C PRO A 187 -18.36 16.70 -9.68
N GLU A 188 -19.35 16.20 -10.42
CA GLU A 188 -19.79 16.84 -11.66
C GLU A 188 -20.23 18.29 -11.37
N PRO A 189 -19.96 19.25 -12.27
CA PRO A 189 -20.44 20.62 -12.10
C PRO A 189 -21.96 20.66 -11.93
N ALA A 190 -22.43 21.42 -10.93
CA ALA A 190 -23.86 21.69 -10.79
C ALA A 190 -24.34 22.48 -12.03
N SER A 191 -25.27 21.89 -12.78
CA SER A 191 -25.97 22.54 -13.91
C SER A 191 -27.10 23.44 -13.43
#